data_AF-A0A6G3T6B0-F1
#
_entry.id   AF-A0A6G3T6B0-F1
#
_cell.length_a   1.000
_cell.length_b   1.000
_cell.length_c   1.000
_cell.angle_alpha   90.00
_cell.angle_beta   90.00
_cell.angle_gamma   90.00
#
_symmetry.space_group_name_H-M   'P 1'
#
loop_
_entity.id
_entity.type
_entity.pdbx_description
1 polymer ?
#
loop_
_entity_poly.entity_id
_entity_poly.type
_entity_poly.pdbx_seq_one_letter_code
_entity_poly.pdbx_strand_id
1 'polypeptide(L)' 'LDERAAPFDAEVGRALETADPAALAALDPGLARELKASGRAPWQVLAGAAGDSDLGGALLYEDAPYGVGYIVATWS' A
#
# COMPACT_ATOMS: atom_id res chain seq x y z
N LEU A 1 -4.06 -19.06 4.64
CA LEU A 1 -3.84 -17.71 4.10
C LEU A 1 -4.16 -17.77 2.62
N ASP A 2 -4.84 -16.77 2.06
CA ASP A 2 -5.00 -16.67 0.61
C ASP A 2 -3.60 -16.45 0.00
N GLU A 3 -3.21 -17.23 -0.99
CA GLU A 3 -1.86 -17.16 -1.59
C GLU A 3 -1.59 -15.81 -2.28
N ARG A 4 -2.65 -15.08 -2.63
CA ARG A 4 -2.59 -13.75 -3.25
C ARG A 4 -2.28 -12.64 -2.25
N ALA A 5 -2.41 -12.90 -0.93
CA ALA A 5 -2.18 -11.90 0.10
C ALA A 5 -0.73 -11.41 0.14
N ALA A 6 0.25 -12.32 0.17
CA ALA A 6 1.65 -11.94 0.28
C ALA A 6 2.16 -11.14 -0.93
N PRO A 7 1.84 -11.50 -2.19
CA PRO A 7 2.16 -10.64 -3.34
C PRO A 7 1.49 -9.27 -3.29
N PHE A 8 0.23 -9.18 -2.83
CA PHE A 8 -0.49 -7.92 -2.70
C PHE A 8 0.15 -7.02 -1.64
N ASP A 9 0.48 -7.55 -0.46
CA ASP A 9 1.15 -6.82 0.61
C ASP A 9 2.53 -6.30 0.15
N ALA A 10 3.30 -7.14 -0.56
CA ALA A 10 4.61 -6.75 -1.10
C ALA A 10 4.50 -5.63 -2.16
N GLU A 11 3.47 -5.66 -3.01
CA GLU A 11 3.21 -4.58 -3.99
C GLU A 11 2.89 -3.26 -3.28
N VAL A 12 2.04 -3.31 -2.26
CA VAL A 12 1.69 -2.15 -1.42
C VAL A 12 2.92 -1.61 -0.69
N GLY A 13 3.73 -2.49 -0.08
CA GLY A 13 4.97 -2.13 0.62
C GLY A 13 5.92 -1.38 -0.31
N ARG A 14 6.18 -1.92 -1.51
CA ARG A 14 7.00 -1.26 -2.54
C ARG A 14 6.43 0.10 -2.95
N ALA A 15 5.12 0.19 -3.20
CA ALA A 15 4.49 1.43 -3.65
C ALA A 15 4.56 2.53 -2.58
N LEU A 16 4.41 2.16 -1.30
CA LEU A 16 4.54 3.08 -0.18
C LEU A 16 6.00 3.48 0.08
N GLU A 17 6.94 2.55 -0.05
CA GLU A 17 8.38 2.80 0.09
C GLU A 17 8.89 3.77 -0.97
N THR A 18 8.44 3.62 -2.22
CA THR A 18 8.95 4.40 -3.35
C THR A 18 8.14 5.66 -3.65
N ALA A 19 7.14 5.97 -2.82
CA ALA A 19 6.15 7.02 -3.06
C ALA A 19 5.60 6.97 -4.50
N ASP A 20 4.93 5.87 -4.83
CA ASP A 20 4.38 5.57 -6.16
C ASP A 20 2.84 5.70 -6.16
N PRO A 21 2.29 6.92 -6.33
CA PRO A 21 0.85 7.16 -6.43
C PRO A 21 0.16 6.34 -7.53
N ALA A 22 0.86 6.09 -8.64
CA ALA A 22 0.29 5.38 -9.78
C ALA A 22 0.05 3.90 -9.43
N ALA A 23 1.01 3.24 -8.78
CA ALA A 23 0.82 1.88 -8.29
C ALA A 23 -0.28 1.81 -7.22
N LEU A 24 -0.33 2.75 -6.27
CA LEU A 24 -1.40 2.79 -5.29
C LEU A 24 -2.78 2.97 -5.95
N ALA A 25 -2.89 3.83 -6.96
CA ALA A 25 -4.13 4.05 -7.70
C ALA A 25 -4.56 2.82 -8.53
N ALA A 26 -3.60 2.01 -8.99
CA ALA A 26 -3.84 0.80 -9.78
C ALA A 26 -4.32 -0.40 -8.95
N LEU A 27 -4.26 -0.34 -7.61
CA LEU A 27 -4.70 -1.43 -6.74
C LEU A 27 -6.17 -1.81 -7.00
N ASP A 28 -6.37 -3.08 -7.40
CA ASP A 28 -7.68 -3.59 -7.75
C ASP A 28 -8.64 -3.56 -6.54
N PRO A 29 -9.79 -2.86 -6.65
CA PRO A 29 -10.72 -2.71 -5.54
C PRO A 29 -11.50 -3.99 -5.19
N GLY A 30 -11.57 -4.95 -6.11
CA GLY A 30 -12.18 -6.27 -5.88
C GLY A 30 -11.25 -7.15 -5.05
N LEU A 31 -10.01 -7.30 -5.50
CA LEU A 31 -8.96 -8.06 -4.83
C LEU A 31 -8.67 -7.49 -3.45
N ALA A 32 -8.52 -6.17 -3.31
CA ALA A 32 -8.33 -5.54 -2.00
C ALA A 32 -9.47 -5.86 -1.02
N ARG A 33 -10.71 -5.98 -1.51
CA ARG A 33 -11.86 -6.38 -0.67
C ARG A 33 -11.81 -7.85 -0.31
N GLU A 34 -11.49 -8.74 -1.26
CA GLU A 34 -11.34 -10.18 -1.02
C GLU A 34 -10.26 -10.46 0.03
N LEU A 35 -9.14 -9.75 -0.06
CA LEU A 35 -8.00 -9.84 0.85
C LEU A 35 -8.19 -9.03 2.15
N LYS A 36 -9.30 -8.30 2.29
CA LYS A 36 -9.63 -7.48 3.46
C LYS A 36 -8.60 -6.37 3.75
N ALA A 37 -7.98 -5.82 2.71
CA ALA A 37 -7.02 -4.72 2.79
C ALA A 37 -7.72 -3.39 3.11
N SER A 38 -7.87 -3.08 4.39
CA SER A 38 -8.52 -1.84 4.88
C SER A 38 -7.77 -0.57 4.45
N GLY A 39 -6.46 -0.66 4.19
CA GLY A 39 -5.63 0.46 3.77
C GLY A 39 -5.91 1.00 2.36
N ARG A 40 -6.57 0.24 1.48
CA ARG A 40 -6.77 0.64 0.08
C ARG A 40 -7.43 2.00 -0.07
N ALA A 41 -8.48 2.27 0.70
CA ALA A 41 -9.22 3.53 0.63
C ALA A 41 -8.35 4.76 1.00
N PRO A 42 -7.69 4.82 2.18
CA PRO A 42 -6.81 5.93 2.49
C PRO A 42 -5.61 6.05 1.54
N TRP A 43 -5.09 4.95 0.98
CA TRP A 43 -4.01 5.03 -0.01
C TRP A 43 -4.43 5.69 -1.33
N GLN A 44 -5.70 5.57 -1.75
CA GLN A 44 -6.19 6.34 -2.91
C GLN A 44 -6.22 7.84 -2.63
N VAL A 45 -6.57 8.22 -1.40
CA VAL A 45 -6.56 9.62 -0.97
C VAL A 45 -5.13 10.15 -0.95
N LEU A 46 -4.19 9.37 -0.41
CA LEU A 46 -2.77 9.70 -0.42
C LEU A 46 -2.25 9.88 -1.85
N ALA A 47 -2.54 8.92 -2.75
CA ALA A 47 -2.13 9.00 -4.15
C ALA A 47 -2.68 10.25 -4.85
N GLY A 48 -3.97 10.57 -4.63
CA GLY A 48 -4.58 11.79 -5.17
C GLY A 48 -4.01 13.07 -4.56
N ALA A 49 -3.63 13.05 -3.28
CA ALA A 49 -3.06 14.20 -2.58
C ALA A 49 -1.61 14.49 -2.99
N ALA A 50 -0.83 13.46 -3.32
CA ALA A 50 0.53 13.64 -3.82
C ALA A 50 0.55 14.37 -5.17
N GLY A 51 -0.43 14.10 -6.05
CA GLY A 51 -0.52 14.77 -7.36
C GLY A 51 0.77 14.61 -8.16
N ASP A 52 1.28 15.73 -8.70
CA ASP A 52 2.56 15.79 -9.41
C ASP A 52 3.76 16.15 -8.49
N SER A 53 3.59 16.04 -7.18
CA SER A 53 4.66 16.36 -6.21
C SER A 53 5.74 15.28 -6.24
N ASP A 54 7.00 15.72 -6.26
CA ASP A 54 8.16 14.84 -6.17
C ASP A 54 8.48 14.51 -4.71
N LEU A 55 7.67 13.63 -4.11
CA LEU A 55 7.83 13.18 -2.73
C LEU A 55 8.73 11.94 -2.67
N GLY A 56 9.59 11.88 -1.67
CA GLY A 56 10.33 10.68 -1.33
C GLY A 56 9.52 9.81 -0.36
N GLY A 57 9.52 8.49 -0.58
CA GLY A 57 8.94 7.52 0.36
C GLY A 57 10.01 6.87 1.25
N ALA A 58 9.60 6.47 2.45
CA ALA A 58 10.41 5.62 3.32
C ALA A 58 9.51 4.63 4.06
N LEU A 59 9.82 3.34 3.92
CA LEU A 59 9.20 2.29 4.71
C LEU A 59 9.84 2.24 6.10
N LEU A 60 9.03 2.44 7.14
CA LEU A 60 9.47 2.43 8.54
C LEU A 60 9.22 1.08 9.22
N TYR A 61 8.22 0.34 8.74
CA TYR A 61 7.86 -0.97 9.28
C TYR A 61 7.03 -1.76 8.27
N GLU A 62 7.30 -3.05 8.15
CA GLU A 62 6.49 -4.03 7.43
C GLU A 62 6.63 -5.39 8.12
N ASP A 63 5.52 -5.95 8.58
CA ASP A 63 5.47 -7.31 9.17
C ASP A 63 4.02 -7.81 9.24
N ALA A 64 3.84 -9.10 9.53
CA ALA A 64 2.53 -9.74 9.72
C ALA A 64 2.48 -10.64 10.97
N PRO A 65 2.79 -10.12 12.19
CA PRO A 65 2.95 -10.93 13.40
C PRO A 65 1.67 -11.68 13.83
N TYR A 66 0.50 -11.22 13.37
CA TYR A 66 -0.80 -11.81 13.66
C TYR A 66 -1.47 -12.41 12.42
N GLY A 67 -0.73 -12.62 11.33
CA GLY A 67 -1.26 -13.10 10.05
C GLY A 67 -2.06 -12.05 9.28
N VAL A 68 -1.90 -10.77 9.62
CA VAL A 68 -2.42 -9.59 8.90
C VAL A 68 -1.26 -8.64 8.68
N GLY A 69 -1.11 -8.10 7.49
CA GLY A 69 -0.05 -7.15 7.15
C GLY A 69 -0.20 -5.80 7.88
N TYR A 70 0.89 -5.33 8.47
CA TYR A 70 1.04 -4.02 9.07
C TYR A 70 2.15 -3.28 8.36
N ILE A 71 1.85 -2.12 7.80
CA ILE A 71 2.81 -1.29 7.07
C ILE A 71 2.78 0.14 7.63
N VAL A 72 3.96 0.71 7.83
CA VAL A 72 4.15 2.12 8.18
C VAL A 72 5.14 2.73 7.21
N ALA A 73 4.75 3.83 6.56
CA ALA A 73 5.61 4.58 5.66
C ALA A 73 5.41 6.09 5.83
N THR A 74 6.41 6.87 5.45
CA THR A 74 6.35 8.34 5.43
C THR A 74 6.68 8.86 4.05
N TRP A 75 5.94 9.88 3.61
CA TRP A 75 6.22 10.62 2.38
C TRP A 75 6.59 12.07 2.74
N SER A 76 7.64 12.62 2.13
CA SER A 76 8.16 13.97 2.41
C SER A 76 8.79 14.63 1.19
#